data_AF-A0A8S9QGM4-F1
#
_entry.id   AF-A0A8S9QGM4-F1
#
_cell.length_a   1.000
_cell.length_b   1.000
_cell.length_c   1.000
_cell.angle_alpha   90.00
_cell.angle_beta   90.00
_cell.angle_gamma   90.00
#
_symmetry.space_group_name_H-M   'P 1'
#
loop_
_entity.id
_entity.type
_entity.pdbx_description
1 polymer ?
#
loop_
_entity_poly.entity_id
_entity_poly.type
_entity_poly.pdbx_seq_one_letter_code
_entity_poly.pdbx_strand_id
1 'polypeptide(L)' 'MTVKPGTQTVSIVGSNRFGLYGSDFGWGKPVGCETVFIDRDEAFSMSGRRDEPGVVEIGLCLKKCEMDLFVSLFQNGSIN' A
#
# COMPACT_ATOMS: atom_id res chain seq x y z
N MET A 1 18.20 -10.95 -7.68
CA MET A 1 17.14 -10.67 -8.68
C MET A 1 17.80 -9.91 -9.81
N THR A 2 17.78 -10.43 -11.05
CA THR A 2 18.41 -9.73 -12.18
C THR A 2 17.34 -8.97 -12.92
N VAL A 3 17.32 -7.65 -12.75
CA VAL A 3 16.41 -6.75 -13.46
C VAL A 3 17.05 -6.36 -14.79
N LYS A 4 16.29 -6.40 -15.89
CA LYS A 4 16.81 -6.03 -17.22
C LYS A 4 17.04 -4.52 -17.29
N PRO A 5 18.09 -4.03 -17.97
CA PRO A 5 18.26 -2.59 -18.21
C PRO A 5 17.02 -1.97 -18.85
N GLY A 6 16.57 -0.81 -18.35
CA GLY A 6 15.36 -0.13 -18.81
C GLY A 6 14.04 -0.64 -18.21
N THR A 7 14.08 -1.63 -17.30
CA THR A 7 12.89 -2.05 -16.54
C THR A 7 12.57 -1.00 -15.48
N GLN A 8 11.35 -0.47 -15.48
CA GLN A 8 10.84 0.30 -14.35
C GLN A 8 10.58 -0.65 -13.19
N THR A 9 11.15 -0.32 -12.03
CA THR A 9 11.00 -1.09 -10.80
C THR A 9 10.32 -0.23 -9.76
N VAL A 10 9.38 -0.84 -9.03
CA VAL A 10 8.76 -0.27 -7.85
C VAL A 10 9.12 -1.17 -6.67
N SER A 11 9.24 -0.57 -5.49
CA SER A 11 9.42 -1.33 -4.25
C SER A 11 8.11 -1.45 -3.48
N ILE A 12 7.94 -2.55 -2.74
CA ILE A 12 6.81 -2.75 -1.83
C ILE A 12 7.35 -2.91 -0.42
N VAL A 13 6.79 -2.14 0.50
CA VAL A 13 7.09 -2.20 1.92
C VAL A 13 5.93 -2.88 2.63
N GLY A 14 6.24 -3.87 3.46
CA GLY A 14 5.25 -4.57 4.29
C GLY A 14 4.73 -5.87 3.67
N SER A 15 3.75 -6.45 4.34
CA SER A 15 3.11 -7.70 3.95
C SER A 15 1.68 -7.73 4.48
N ASN A 16 0.76 -8.32 3.72
CA ASN A 16 -0.59 -8.61 4.22
C ASN A 16 -0.62 -9.62 5.39
N ARG A 17 0.52 -10.26 5.69
CA ARG A 17 0.70 -11.17 6.83
C ARG A 17 1.48 -10.54 8.00
N PHE A 18 1.85 -9.26 7.92
CA PHE A 18 2.63 -8.59 8.96
C PHE A 18 1.85 -8.42 10.29
N GLY A 19 0.51 -8.47 10.24
CA GLY A 19 -0.33 -8.52 11.45
C GLY A 19 -0.45 -7.19 12.21
N LEU A 20 -0.27 -6.04 11.54
CA LEU A 20 -0.28 -4.69 12.15
C LEU A 20 -1.46 -4.49 13.10
N TYR A 21 -2.66 -4.87 12.67
CA TYR A 21 -3.91 -4.68 13.42
C TYR A 21 -4.09 -5.64 14.61
N GLY A 22 -3.15 -6.55 14.85
CA GLY A 22 -3.09 -7.37 16.06
C GLY A 22 -2.41 -6.69 17.26
N SER A 23 -1.80 -5.51 17.06
CA SER A 23 -1.07 -4.80 18.11
C SER A 23 -2.03 -4.09 19.07
N ASP A 24 -2.31 -4.65 20.25
CA ASP A 24 -3.14 -4.00 21.29
C ASP A 24 -2.30 -3.74 22.54
N PHE A 25 -2.15 -2.46 22.90
CA PHE A 25 -1.40 -2.01 24.07
C PHE A 25 -2.30 -1.73 25.28
N GLY A 26 -3.60 -2.08 25.21
CA GLY A 26 -4.60 -1.85 26.26
C GLY A 26 -5.63 -0.77 25.91
N TRP A 27 -5.52 -0.15 24.74
CA TRP A 27 -6.48 0.84 24.22
C TRP A 27 -7.32 0.32 23.06
N GLY A 28 -7.19 -0.98 22.75
CA GLY A 28 -7.80 -1.59 21.58
C GLY A 28 -6.86 -1.58 20.36
N LYS A 29 -7.25 -2.34 19.35
CA LYS A 29 -6.50 -2.46 18.09
C LYS A 29 -6.43 -1.14 17.30
N PRO A 30 -5.37 -0.91 16.51
CA PRO A 30 -5.20 0.30 15.71
C PRO A 30 -6.39 0.49 14.76
N VAL A 31 -6.76 1.74 14.51
CA VAL A 31 -7.82 2.08 13.54
C VAL A 31 -7.30 2.13 12.10
N GLY A 32 -6.01 2.41 11.93
CA GLY A 32 -5.30 2.49 10.65
C GLY A 32 -3.79 2.43 10.89
N CYS A 33 -3.01 2.15 9.84
CA CYS A 33 -1.55 2.20 9.88
C CYS A 33 -1.02 2.73 8.55
N GLU A 34 -0.06 3.65 8.60
CA GLU A 34 0.57 4.24 7.42
C GLU A 34 2.09 4.07 7.49
N THR A 35 2.70 3.78 6.34
CA THR A 35 4.16 3.72 6.20
C THR A 35 4.65 5.05 5.70
N VAL A 36 5.19 5.89 6.60
CA VAL A 36 5.45 7.30 6.30
C VAL A 36 6.57 7.57 5.31
N PHE A 37 7.54 6.66 5.16
CA PHE A 37 8.73 6.89 4.32
C PHE A 37 8.51 6.58 2.83
N ILE A 38 7.32 6.08 2.46
CA ILE A 38 7.00 5.77 1.06
C ILE A 38 6.89 7.03 0.19
N ASP A 39 6.86 8.22 0.80
CA ASP A 39 6.92 9.53 0.14
C ASP A 39 8.24 9.79 -0.60
N ARG A 40 9.32 9.12 -0.20
CA ARG A 40 10.69 9.36 -0.70
C ARG A 40 11.23 8.28 -1.62
N ASP A 41 10.77 7.04 -1.49
CA ASP A 41 11.45 5.86 -2.06
C ASP A 41 10.72 5.20 -3.25
N GLU A 42 9.85 5.92 -3.96
CA GLU A 42 9.02 5.38 -5.07
C GLU A 42 8.43 3.99 -4.69
N ALA A 43 7.87 3.93 -3.50
CA ALA A 43 7.45 2.68 -2.85
C ALA A 43 5.95 2.66 -2.62
N PHE A 44 5.38 1.46 -2.58
CA PHE A 44 4.03 1.21 -2.10
C PHE A 44 4.08 0.54 -0.74
N SER A 45 3.14 0.86 0.15
CA SER A 45 2.94 0.04 1.34
C SER A 45 1.89 -1.06 1.08
N MET A 46 2.05 -2.20 1.77
CA MET A 46 1.10 -3.30 1.71
C MET A 46 0.84 -3.88 3.09
N SER A 47 -0.43 -3.96 3.47
CA SER A 47 -0.90 -4.51 4.74
C SER A 47 -2.18 -5.33 4.55
N GLY A 48 -2.55 -6.11 5.57
CA GLY A 48 -3.87 -6.75 5.61
C GLY A 48 -4.89 -5.76 6.13
N ARG A 49 -6.15 -5.85 5.70
CA ARG A 49 -7.22 -4.96 6.17
C ARG A 49 -7.64 -5.29 7.61
N ARG A 50 -7.93 -4.25 8.40
CA ARG A 50 -8.22 -4.36 9.86
C ARG A 50 -9.31 -5.36 10.22
N ASP A 51 -10.42 -5.32 9.50
CA ASP A 51 -11.67 -6.03 9.84
C ASP A 51 -12.11 -7.02 8.75
N GLU A 52 -11.32 -7.17 7.69
CA GLU A 52 -11.66 -8.01 6.54
C GLU A 52 -10.49 -8.94 6.20
N PRO A 53 -10.44 -10.14 6.80
CA PRO A 53 -9.42 -11.13 6.51
C PRO A 53 -9.36 -11.46 5.02
N GLY A 54 -8.15 -11.56 4.48
CA GLY A 54 -7.93 -11.84 3.06
C GLY A 54 -7.98 -10.61 2.15
N VAL A 55 -8.43 -9.45 2.64
CA VAL A 55 -8.35 -8.18 1.91
C VAL A 55 -7.02 -7.48 2.18
N VAL A 56 -6.46 -6.86 1.15
CA VAL A 56 -5.18 -6.16 1.18
C VAL A 56 -5.43 -4.65 1.11
N GLU A 57 -4.77 -3.91 1.99
CA GLU A 57 -4.66 -2.45 1.92
C GLU A 57 -3.34 -2.11 1.20
N ILE A 58 -3.41 -1.17 0.25
CA ILE A 58 -2.26 -0.64 -0.48
C ILE A 58 -2.17 0.85 -0.20
N GLY A 59 -1.05 1.31 0.34
CA GLY A 59 -0.79 2.73 0.58
C GLY A 59 0.10 3.34 -0.50
N LEU A 60 -0.25 4.56 -0.88
CA LEU A 60 0.35 5.34 -1.96
C LEU A 60 0.56 6.77 -1.48
N CYS A 61 1.74 7.35 -1.77
CA CYS A 61 2.00 8.77 -1.56
C CYS A 61 2.56 9.36 -2.87
N LEU A 62 1.71 10.08 -3.61
CA LEU A 62 2.03 10.66 -4.92
C LEU A 62 1.65 12.15 -4.92
N LYS A 63 2.13 12.92 -5.90
CA LYS A 63 1.63 14.29 -6.08
C LYS A 63 0.15 14.23 -6.47
N LYS A 64 -0.59 15.29 -6.15
CA LYS A 64 -2.04 15.37 -6.41
C LYS A 64 -2.41 15.00 -7.86
N CYS A 65 -1.74 15.59 -8.86
CA CYS A 65 -2.03 15.31 -10.26
C CYS A 65 -1.78 13.85 -10.67
N GLU A 66 -0.74 13.23 -10.11
CA GLU A 66 -0.40 11.81 -10.32
C GLU A 66 -1.43 10.91 -9.64
N MET A 67 -1.88 11.28 -8.43
CA MET A 67 -2.92 10.56 -7.70
C MET A 67 -4.28 10.64 -8.42
N ASP A 68 -4.65 11.80 -8.96
CA ASP A 68 -5.88 11.98 -9.74
C ASP A 68 -5.87 11.08 -11.00
N LEU A 69 -4.73 11.00 -11.68
CA LEU A 69 -4.53 10.08 -12.81
C LEU A 69 -4.59 8.62 -12.35
N PHE A 70 -3.91 8.25 -11.26
CA PHE A 70 -3.92 6.90 -10.71
C PHE A 70 -5.34 6.44 -10.39
N VAL A 71 -6.13 7.27 -9.68
CA VAL A 71 -7.52 6.96 -9.34
C VAL A 71 -8.36 6.75 -10.60
N SER A 72 -8.21 7.61 -11.61
CA SER A 72 -8.94 7.46 -12.86
C SER A 72 -8.61 6.12 -13.57
N LEU A 73 -7.33 5.74 -13.63
CA LEU A 73 -6.89 4.50 -14.25
C LEU A 73 -7.33 3.27 -13.46
N PHE A 74 -7.22 3.31 -12.13
CA PHE A 74 -7.58 2.21 -11.25
C PHE A 74 -9.08 1.89 -11.31
N GLN A 75 -9.92 2.93 -11.30
CA GLN A 75 -11.37 2.79 -11.42
C GLN A 75 -11.78 2.28 -12.82
N ASN A 76 -11.16 2.80 -13.88
CA ASN A 76 -11.44 2.38 -15.25
C ASN A 76 -10.92 0.97 -15.57
N GLY A 77 -9.90 0.48 -14.85
CA GLY A 77 -9.39 -0.88 -14.96
C GLY A 77 -10.18 -1.93 -14.18
N SER A 78 -11.12 -1.51 -13.33
CA SER A 78 -11.97 -2.40 -12.52
C SER A 78 -13.19 -2.95 -13.29
N ILE A 79 -13.20 -2.83 -14.62
CA ILE A 79 -14.25 -3.35 -15.51
C ILE A 79 -13.79 -4.71 -16.05
N ASN A 80 -13.97 -5.76 -15.26
CA ASN A 80 -14.17 -7.13 -15.74
C ASN A 80 -14.93 -7.94 -14.69
#